data_AF-A0A954VGE3-F1
#
_entry.id   AF-A0A954VGE3-F1
#
_cell.length_a   1.000
_cell.length_b   1.000
_cell.length_c   1.000
_cell.angle_alpha   90.00
_cell.angle_beta   90.00
_cell.angle_gamma   90.00
#
_symmetry.space_group_name_H-M   'P 1'
#
loop_
_entity.id
_entity.type
_entity.pdbx_description
1 polymer ?
#
loop_
_entity_poly.entity_id
_entity_poly.type
_entity_poly.pdbx_seq_one_letter_code
_entity_poly.pdbx_strand_id
1 'polypeptide(L)'
;ADELPKTDRTSIPAQVPVMAQFLNTALASIARQQDLAPGIVGTVQDLRDLIAYHLGLWPNGEELPLLARGWRAGVVGKQIEDLLDGRLGIRIRDPLADEPLSFVKLDP
;
A
#
# COMPACT_ATOMS: atom_id res chain seq x y z
N ALA A 1 -30.57 -30.60 13.35
CA ALA A 1 -30.49 -29.14 13.22
C ALA A 1 -29.03 -28.82 12.94
N ASP A 2 -28.66 -28.80 11.65
CA ASP A 2 -27.32 -28.48 11.16
C ASP A 2 -27.40 -27.10 10.49
N GLU A 3 -27.34 -26.04 11.29
CA GLU A 3 -27.12 -24.68 10.78
C GLU A 3 -25.82 -24.17 11.36
N LEU A 4 -24.71 -24.61 10.76
CA LEU A 4 -23.43 -23.95 10.93
C LEU A 4 -23.45 -22.61 10.17
N PRO A 5 -23.03 -21.50 10.78
CA PRO A 5 -23.00 -20.21 10.11
C PRO A 5 -22.03 -20.26 8.93
N LYS A 6 -22.58 -20.15 7.71
CA LYS A 6 -21.78 -19.93 6.50
C LYS A 6 -21.24 -18.51 6.57
N THR A 7 -20.01 -18.38 7.06
CA THR A 7 -19.29 -17.13 6.92
C THR A 7 -18.95 -16.98 5.44
N ASP A 8 -19.68 -16.13 4.71
CA ASP A 8 -19.24 -15.60 3.42
C ASP A 8 -18.04 -14.68 3.67
N ARG A 9 -16.92 -15.30 4.03
CA ARG A 9 -15.63 -14.65 4.10
C ARG A 9 -15.18 -14.57 2.65
N THR A 10 -15.46 -13.44 2.00
CA THR A 10 -14.73 -13.04 0.80
C THR A 10 -13.25 -13.19 1.15
N SER A 11 -12.61 -14.26 0.67
CA SER A 11 -11.27 -14.58 1.11
C SER A 11 -10.35 -13.51 0.57
N ILE A 12 -9.72 -12.73 1.45
CA ILE A 12 -8.69 -11.78 1.04
C ILE A 12 -7.67 -12.55 0.19
N PRO A 13 -7.37 -12.11 -1.05
CA PRO A 13 -6.45 -12.82 -1.91
C PRO A 13 -5.10 -13.01 -1.21
N ALA A 14 -4.51 -14.20 -1.35
CA ALA A 14 -3.26 -14.57 -0.68
C ALA A 14 -2.07 -13.65 -1.02
N GLN A 15 -2.19 -12.87 -2.11
CA GLN A 15 -1.20 -11.91 -2.57
C GLN A 15 -1.23 -10.60 -1.77
N VAL A 16 -2.36 -10.24 -1.14
CA VAL A 16 -2.51 -8.97 -0.41
C VAL A 16 -1.48 -8.83 0.72
N PRO A 17 -1.23 -9.84 1.58
CA PRO A 17 -0.20 -9.74 2.62
C PRO A 17 1.22 -9.54 2.05
N VAL A 18 1.54 -10.21 0.93
CA VAL A 18 2.86 -10.09 0.28
C VAL A 18 3.05 -8.68 -0.28
N MET A 19 2.04 -8.16 -0.99
CA MET A 19 2.05 -6.79 -1.51
C MET A 19 2.13 -5.76 -0.37
N ALA A 20 1.37 -5.94 0.71
CA ALA A 20 1.41 -5.04 1.86
C ALA A 20 2.80 -5.01 2.52
N GLN A 21 3.43 -6.16 2.70
CA GLN A 21 4.78 -6.24 3.29
C GLN A 21 5.83 -5.59 2.38
N PHE A 22 5.73 -5.80 1.06
CA PHE A 22 6.60 -5.15 0.09
C PHE A 22 6.41 -3.63 0.08
N LEU A 23 5.16 -3.17 -0.01
CA LEU A 23 4.81 -1.75 -0.04
C LEU A 23 5.11 -1.04 1.28
N ASN A 24 5.18 -1.77 2.41
CA ASN A 24 5.62 -1.19 3.67
C ASN A 24 7.08 -0.73 3.61
N THR A 25 7.95 -1.47 2.92
CA THR A 25 9.33 -1.05 2.66
C THR A 25 9.36 0.19 1.76
N ALA A 26 8.51 0.23 0.74
CA ALA A 26 8.37 1.37 -0.16
C ALA A 26 7.91 2.64 0.59
N LEU A 27 6.84 2.51 1.39
CA LEU A 27 6.27 3.58 2.21
C LEU A 27 7.32 4.14 3.17
N ALA A 28 8.09 3.28 3.83
CA ALA A 28 9.16 3.73 4.73
C ALA A 28 10.25 4.51 3.98
N SER A 29 10.57 4.13 2.74
CA SER A 29 11.52 4.85 1.90
C SER A 29 10.98 6.19 1.41
N ILE A 30 9.72 6.24 0.99
CA ILE A 30 9.03 7.47 0.56
C ILE A 30 8.94 8.46 1.72
N ALA A 31 8.54 7.98 2.89
CA ALA A 31 8.42 8.81 4.09
C ALA A 31 9.74 9.51 4.41
N ARG A 32 10.88 8.79 4.35
CA ARG A 32 12.21 9.37 4.56
C ARG A 32 12.57 10.44 3.51
N GLN A 33 12.29 10.19 2.24
CA GLN A 33 12.51 11.17 1.15
C GLN A 33 11.69 12.46 1.31
N GLN A 34 10.65 12.44 2.15
CA GLN A 34 9.78 13.58 2.43
C GLN A 34 10.00 14.13 3.84
N ASP A 35 11.08 13.75 4.52
CA ASP A 35 11.39 14.13 5.91
C ASP A 35 10.28 13.78 6.93
N LEU A 36 9.57 12.68 6.67
CA LEU A 36 8.49 12.17 7.53
C LEU A 36 8.90 10.88 8.24
N ALA A 37 8.47 10.74 9.48
CA ALA A 37 8.56 9.47 10.19
C ALA A 37 7.58 8.45 9.57
N PRO A 38 8.01 7.22 9.19
CA PRO A 38 7.11 6.24 8.58
C PRO A 38 5.84 5.94 9.42
N GLY A 39 5.98 5.92 10.75
CA GLY A 39 4.86 5.63 11.65
C GLY A 39 3.74 6.67 11.65
N ILE A 40 3.99 7.92 11.23
CA ILE A 40 2.93 8.92 11.07
C ILE A 40 2.25 8.83 9.70
N VAL A 41 2.91 8.23 8.71
CA VAL A 41 2.35 8.04 7.37
C VAL A 41 1.31 6.93 7.41
N GLY A 42 1.64 5.77 7.94
CA GLY A 42 0.71 4.66 8.07
C GLY A 42 1.37 3.37 8.54
N THR A 43 0.54 2.35 8.70
CA THR A 43 0.90 1.01 9.13
C THR A 43 0.75 0.00 8.00
N VAL A 44 1.24 -1.22 8.22
CA VAL A 44 0.99 -2.35 7.31
C VAL A 44 -0.50 -2.63 7.14
N GLN A 45 -1.32 -2.37 8.17
CA GLN A 45 -2.77 -2.55 8.06
C GLN A 45 -3.37 -1.50 7.12
N ASP A 46 -2.96 -0.24 7.22
CA ASP A 46 -3.43 0.83 6.32
C ASP A 46 -3.08 0.53 4.84
N LEU A 47 -1.94 -0.15 4.60
CA LEU A 47 -1.57 -0.63 3.27
C LEU A 47 -2.47 -1.76 2.77
N ARG A 48 -2.85 -2.71 3.64
CA ARG A 48 -3.80 -3.77 3.27
C ARG A 48 -5.15 -3.19 2.89
N ASP A 49 -5.59 -2.18 3.65
CA ASP A 49 -6.84 -1.47 3.40
C ASP A 49 -6.80 -0.75 2.06
N LEU A 50 -5.70 -0.05 1.76
CA LEU A 50 -5.49 0.60 0.46
C LEU A 50 -5.47 -0.41 -0.70
N ILE A 51 -4.79 -1.56 -0.54
CA ILE A 51 -4.77 -2.62 -1.55
C ILE A 51 -6.16 -3.20 -1.77
N ALA A 52 -6.91 -3.46 -0.70
CA ALA A 52 -8.28 -3.96 -0.80
C ALA A 52 -9.18 -2.96 -1.54
N TYR A 53 -9.04 -1.66 -1.26
CA TYR A 53 -9.70 -0.59 -1.99
C TYR A 53 -9.33 -0.55 -3.46
N HIS A 54 -8.03 -0.59 -3.77
CA HIS A 54 -7.52 -0.60 -5.13
C HIS A 54 -8.03 -1.81 -5.95
N LEU A 55 -8.16 -2.97 -5.33
CA LEU A 55 -8.66 -4.20 -5.95
C LEU A 55 -10.20 -4.29 -6.02
N GLY A 56 -10.94 -3.28 -5.55
CA GLY A 56 -12.41 -3.31 -5.50
C GLY A 56 -12.99 -4.29 -4.46
N LEU A 57 -12.18 -4.69 -3.48
CA LEU A 57 -12.54 -5.58 -2.38
C LEU A 57 -12.93 -4.82 -1.10
N TRP A 58 -12.82 -3.50 -1.11
CA TRP A 58 -13.19 -2.64 0.02
C TRP A 58 -14.71 -2.62 0.22
N PRO A 59 -15.20 -2.69 1.47
CA PRO A 59 -16.63 -2.70 1.72
C PRO A 59 -17.34 -1.46 1.17
N ASN A 60 -18.46 -1.68 0.48
CA ASN A 60 -19.29 -0.59 -0.02
C ASN A 60 -19.87 0.24 1.13
N GLY A 61 -19.77 1.56 1.03
CA GLY A 61 -20.31 2.49 2.02
C GLY A 61 -19.40 2.74 3.23
N GLU A 62 -18.24 2.07 3.33
CA GLU A 62 -17.20 2.46 4.27
C GLU A 62 -16.44 3.70 3.80
N GLU A 63 -15.88 4.44 4.77
CA GLU A 63 -14.99 5.55 4.44
C GLU A 63 -13.77 5.07 3.64
N LEU A 64 -13.19 5.99 2.85
CA LEU A 64 -11.94 5.70 2.15
C LEU A 64 -10.84 5.29 3.13
N PRO A 65 -9.95 4.35 2.77
CA PRO A 65 -8.79 3.98 3.58
C PRO A 65 -7.95 5.20 3.96
N LEU A 66 -7.24 5.12 5.08
CA LEU A 66 -6.43 6.22 5.61
C LEU A 66 -5.41 6.77 4.60
N LEU A 67 -4.78 5.90 3.81
CA LEU A 67 -3.80 6.27 2.80
C LEU A 67 -4.42 6.85 1.52
N ALA A 68 -5.74 6.70 1.31
CA ALA A 68 -6.48 7.24 0.17
C ALA A 68 -7.14 8.59 0.47
N ARG A 69 -6.92 9.18 1.67
CA ARG A 69 -7.54 10.45 2.08
C ARG A 69 -6.57 11.45 2.68
N GLY A 70 -6.97 12.73 2.63
CA GLY A 70 -6.23 13.85 3.22
C GLY A 70 -4.81 14.00 2.66
N TRP A 71 -3.90 14.52 3.49
CA TRP A 71 -2.51 14.77 3.07
C TRP A 71 -1.74 13.48 2.71
N ARG A 72 -2.10 12.34 3.33
CA ARG A 72 -1.44 11.04 3.08
C ARG A 72 -1.63 10.56 1.65
N ALA A 73 -2.81 10.80 1.07
CA ALA A 73 -3.08 10.49 -0.33
C ALA A 73 -2.12 11.21 -1.27
N GLY A 74 -1.86 12.51 -0.99
CA GLY A 74 -0.97 13.33 -1.80
C GLY A 74 0.50 12.99 -1.65
N VAL A 75 0.94 12.62 -0.44
CA VAL A 75 2.36 12.35 -0.16
C VAL A 75 2.75 10.93 -0.50
N VAL A 76 1.95 9.94 -0.12
CA VAL A 76 2.32 8.51 -0.24
C VAL A 76 1.29 7.72 -1.03
N GLY A 77 -0.01 7.98 -0.83
CA GLY A 77 -1.09 7.20 -1.46
C GLY A 77 -0.94 7.09 -2.97
N LYS A 78 -0.73 8.22 -3.66
CA LYS A 78 -0.54 8.23 -5.13
C LYS A 78 0.65 7.39 -5.60
N GLN A 79 1.79 7.45 -4.90
CA GLN A 79 2.96 6.66 -5.30
C GLN A 79 2.73 5.16 -5.07
N ILE A 80 2.02 4.80 -4.01
CA ILE A 80 1.65 3.40 -3.75
C ILE A 80 0.65 2.90 -4.80
N GLU A 81 -0.32 3.73 -5.19
CA GLU A 81 -1.24 3.41 -6.30
C GLU A 81 -0.48 3.26 -7.62
N ASP A 82 0.46 4.15 -7.94
CA ASP A 82 1.27 4.04 -9.15
C ASP A 82 2.16 2.77 -9.14
N LEU A 83 2.59 2.28 -7.97
CA LEU A 83 3.26 0.98 -7.82
C LEU A 83 2.31 -0.19 -8.08
N LEU A 84 1.09 -0.13 -7.52
CA LEU A 84 0.07 -1.16 -7.70
C LEU A 84 -0.37 -1.27 -9.17
N ASP A 85 -0.49 -0.12 -9.85
CA ASP A 85 -0.82 -0.02 -11.27
C ASP A 85 0.36 -0.37 -12.21
N GLY A 86 1.55 -0.64 -11.68
CA GLY A 86 2.74 -0.94 -12.47
C GLY A 86 3.28 0.26 -13.27
N ARG A 87 2.85 1.49 -12.97
CA ARG A 87 3.37 2.74 -13.59
C ARG A 87 4.63 3.25 -12.90
N LEU A 88 4.89 2.78 -11.69
CA LEU A 88 6.10 3.07 -10.92
C LEU A 88 6.80 1.75 -10.57
N GLY A 89 8.12 1.76 -10.63
CA GLY A 89 8.98 0.67 -10.21
C GLY A 89 9.91 1.11 -9.07
N ILE A 90 10.33 0.16 -8.25
CA ILE A 90 11.34 0.36 -7.20
C ILE A 90 12.62 -0.33 -7.64
N ARG A 91 13.75 0.37 -7.60
CA ARG A 91 15.08 -0.21 -7.81
C ARG A 91 16.03 0.16 -6.69
N ILE A 92 17.02 -0.68 -6.46
CA ILE A 92 18.20 -0.31 -5.67
C ILE A 92 19.04 0.62 -6.53
N ARG A 93 19.21 1.87 -6.09
CA ARG A 93 20.05 2.88 -6.73
C ARG A 93 21.51 2.68 -6.32
N ASP A 94 21.75 2.64 -5.02
CA ASP A 94 23.06 2.45 -4.41
C ASP A 94 22.88 1.69 -3.08
N PRO A 95 23.38 0.45 -2.96
CA PRO A 95 23.24 -0.33 -1.73
C PRO A 95 23.91 0.28 -0.49
N LEU A 96 24.84 1.23 -0.67
CA LEU A 96 25.60 1.84 0.42
C LEU A 96 25.13 3.25 0.78
N ALA A 97 24.13 3.80 0.08
CA ALA A 97 23.56 5.10 0.39
C ALA A 97 22.61 5.03 1.59
N ASP A 98 22.50 6.15 2.32
CA ASP A 98 21.52 6.32 3.41
C ASP A 98 20.09 6.04 2.93
N GLU A 99 19.80 6.41 1.68
CA GLU A 99 18.58 6.07 0.97
C GLU A 99 18.89 5.20 -0.26
N PRO A 100 18.85 3.86 -0.11
CA PRO A 100 19.33 2.97 -1.16
C PRO A 100 18.33 2.77 -2.30
N LEU A 101 17.05 3.10 -2.10
CA LEU A 101 15.99 2.86 -3.07
C LEU A 101 15.70 4.12 -3.90
N SER A 102 15.37 3.91 -5.17
CA SER A 102 14.83 4.96 -6.04
C SER A 102 13.58 4.47 -6.76
N PHE A 103 12.68 5.42 -7.02
CA PHE A 103 11.44 5.19 -7.76
C PHE A 103 11.62 5.63 -9.21
N VAL A 104 11.26 4.75 -10.14
CA VAL A 104 11.38 5.00 -11.58
C VAL A 104 10.02 4.88 -12.21
N LYS A 105 9.66 5.83 -13.08
CA LYS A 105 8.46 5.67 -13.92
C LYS A 105 8.71 4.54 -14.90
N LEU A 106 7.73 3.67 -15.05
CA LEU A 106 7.73 2.61 -16.03
C LEU A 106 6.86 3.08 -17.19
N ASP A 107 7.42 3.06 -18.40
CA ASP A 107 6.63 3.24 -19.61
C ASP A 107 5.88 1.90 -19.86
N PRO A 108 4.56 1.94 -20.11
CA PRO A 108 3.75 0.74 -20.27
C PRO A 108 4.09 -0.06 -21.54
#